data_AF-A0AAV2D7B6-F1
#
_entry.id   AF-A0AAV2D7B6-F1
#
_cell.length_a   1.000
_cell.length_b   1.000
_cell.length_c   1.000
_cell.angle_alpha   90.00
_cell.angle_beta   90.00
_cell.angle_gamma   90.00
#
_symmetry.space_group_name_H-M   'P 1'
#
loop_
_entity.id
_entity.type
_entity.pdbx_description
1 polymer ?
#
loop_
_entity_poly.entity_id
_entity_poly.type
_entity_poly.pdbx_seq_one_letter_code
_entity_poly.pdbx_strand_id
1 'polypeptide(L)'
;MTSEEDSIEQAAVARRERLMNLKAAKELMSTPDEGSEQVEDKTDQEDETANGDNAGLKFRNYVPQAKELQEGRLAPPVLPKFEDPIAAAPPSPEKKEDPFLNIAPKKPNWDLRRDVQKKLEKLDRRTQKALYKLMEEQEKERQAAEMIED
;
A
#
# COMPACT_ATOMS: atom_id res chain seq x y z
N MET A 1 -26.20 22.32 5.40
CA MET A 1 -26.41 21.04 6.09
C MET A 1 -26.98 19.98 5.16
N THR A 2 -27.93 20.32 4.27
CA THR A 2 -28.59 19.36 3.36
C THR A 2 -27.68 18.77 2.25
N SER A 3 -26.72 19.53 1.73
CA SER A 3 -25.88 19.09 0.59
C SER A 3 -24.87 17.99 0.92
N GLU A 4 -24.43 17.91 2.19
CA GLU A 4 -23.52 16.84 2.64
C GLU A 4 -24.30 15.56 2.93
N GLU A 5 -25.53 15.69 3.44
CA GLU A 5 -26.47 14.58 3.64
C GLU A 5 -26.81 13.91 2.31
N ASP A 6 -27.12 14.69 1.27
CA ASP A 6 -27.39 14.19 -0.08
C ASP A 6 -26.22 13.39 -0.69
N SER A 7 -24.97 13.80 -0.41
CA SER A 7 -23.75 13.10 -0.88
C SER A 7 -23.53 11.75 -0.17
N ILE A 8 -23.81 11.71 1.13
CA ILE A 8 -23.71 10.49 1.94
C ILE A 8 -24.78 9.48 1.50
N GLU A 9 -26.00 9.94 1.21
CA GLU A 9 -27.08 9.10 0.70
C GLU A 9 -26.75 8.51 -0.68
N GLN A 10 -26.19 9.31 -1.59
CA GLN A 10 -25.73 8.83 -2.91
C GLN A 10 -24.64 7.76 -2.79
N ALA A 11 -23.67 7.95 -1.89
CA ALA A 11 -22.63 6.96 -1.64
C ALA A 11 -23.18 5.64 -1.06
N ALA A 12 -24.20 5.73 -0.19
CA ALA A 12 -24.86 4.57 0.39
C ALA A 12 -25.65 3.77 -0.67
N VAL A 13 -26.33 4.45 -1.60
CA VAL A 13 -27.05 3.83 -2.72
C VAL A 13 -26.08 3.12 -3.66
N ALA A 14 -25.01 3.79 -4.09
CA ALA A 14 -23.99 3.19 -4.96
C ALA A 14 -23.35 1.94 -4.35
N ARG A 15 -23.11 1.93 -3.02
CA ARG A 15 -22.60 0.74 -2.32
C ARG A 15 -23.61 -0.41 -2.32
N ARG A 16 -24.90 -0.13 -2.11
CA ARG A 16 -25.96 -1.16 -2.11
C ARG A 16 -26.08 -1.80 -3.49
N GLU A 17 -26.08 -1.02 -4.56
CA GLU A 17 -26.14 -1.52 -5.94
C GLU A 17 -24.93 -2.43 -6.27
N ARG A 18 -23.72 -2.01 -5.89
CA ARG A 18 -22.51 -2.82 -6.08
C ARG A 18 -22.60 -4.16 -5.34
N LEU A 19 -23.11 -4.17 -4.11
CA LEU A 19 -23.27 -5.40 -3.33
C LEU A 19 -24.33 -6.32 -3.93
N MET A 20 -25.43 -5.77 -4.45
CA MET A 20 -26.45 -6.55 -5.14
C MET A 20 -25.88 -7.23 -6.40
N ASN A 21 -25.10 -6.51 -7.21
CA ASN A 21 -24.47 -7.07 -8.40
C ASN A 21 -23.48 -8.21 -8.07
N LEU A 22 -22.68 -8.04 -7.01
CA LEU A 22 -21.76 -9.08 -6.53
C LEU A 22 -22.52 -10.31 -6.01
N LYS A 23 -23.64 -10.11 -5.31
CA LYS A 23 -24.48 -11.21 -4.82
C LYS A 23 -25.13 -11.98 -5.96
N ALA A 24 -25.66 -11.28 -6.97
CA ALA A 24 -26.24 -11.88 -8.17
C ALA A 24 -25.21 -12.70 -8.96
N ALA A 25 -23.99 -12.16 -9.15
CA ALA A 25 -22.91 -12.90 -9.81
C ALA A 25 -22.50 -14.16 -9.03
N LYS A 26 -22.45 -14.07 -7.69
CA LYS A 26 -22.16 -15.22 -6.83
C LYS A 26 -23.25 -16.29 -6.91
N GLU A 27 -24.51 -15.89 -6.97
CA GLU A 27 -25.65 -16.83 -7.10
C GLU A 27 -25.59 -17.58 -8.44
N LEU A 28 -25.27 -16.88 -9.53
CA LEU A 28 -25.06 -17.49 -10.85
C LEU A 28 -23.86 -18.46 -10.87
N MET A 29 -22.80 -18.17 -10.11
CA MET A 29 -21.65 -19.08 -9.97
C MET A 29 -21.90 -20.22 -8.97
N SER A 30 -22.92 -20.11 -8.11
CA SER A 30 -23.18 -21.04 -7.01
C SER A 30 -24.35 -21.98 -7.27
N THR A 31 -25.03 -21.90 -8.43
CA THR A 31 -25.92 -22.98 -8.86
C THR A 31 -25.07 -24.23 -9.08
N PRO A 32 -25.27 -25.30 -8.28
CA PRO A 32 -24.56 -26.55 -8.50
C PRO A 32 -24.98 -27.13 -9.84
N ASP A 33 -24.02 -27.24 -10.75
CA ASP A 33 -24.12 -28.07 -11.94
C ASP A 33 -24.19 -29.53 -11.47
N GLU A 34 -25.41 -30.08 -11.37
CA GLU A 34 -25.60 -31.52 -11.21
C GLU A 34 -25.15 -32.22 -12.50
N GLY A 35 -23.90 -32.65 -12.54
CA GLY A 35 -23.47 -33.66 -13.48
C GLY A 35 -22.06 -33.47 -14.05
N SER A 36 -21.06 -33.96 -13.34
CA SER A 36 -19.97 -34.74 -13.96
C SER A 36 -19.03 -35.29 -12.90
N GLU A 37 -19.32 -36.52 -12.48
CA GLU A 37 -18.38 -37.37 -11.77
C GLU A 37 -17.22 -37.81 -12.68
N GLN A 38 -16.05 -37.98 -12.04
CA GLN A 38 -14.98 -38.96 -12.31
C GLN A 38 -14.30 -38.99 -13.68
N VAL A 39 -12.99 -38.71 -13.67
CA VAL A 39 -12.03 -39.62 -14.32
C VAL A 39 -10.72 -39.64 -13.53
N GLU A 40 -10.43 -40.77 -12.86
CA GLU A 40 -9.09 -41.12 -12.41
C GLU A 40 -8.27 -41.56 -13.64
N ASP A 41 -7.05 -41.04 -13.79
CA ASP A 41 -6.15 -41.39 -14.88
C ASP A 41 -5.02 -42.29 -14.34
N LYS A 42 -5.02 -43.54 -14.80
CA LYS A 42 -3.90 -44.48 -14.75
C LYS A 42 -3.81 -45.13 -16.11
N THR A 43 -2.75 -44.82 -16.86
CA THR A 43 -1.99 -45.81 -17.61
C THR A 43 -0.62 -45.26 -17.98
N ASP A 44 0.41 -45.96 -17.52
CA ASP A 44 1.77 -45.92 -18.07
C ASP A 44 1.76 -46.30 -19.56
N GLN A 45 2.55 -45.59 -20.37
CA GLN A 45 3.19 -46.15 -21.56
C GLN A 45 4.35 -45.23 -22.00
N GLU A 46 5.56 -45.74 -21.80
CA GLU A 46 6.77 -45.31 -22.50
C GLU A 46 6.65 -45.76 -23.96
N ASP A 47 6.96 -44.88 -24.91
CA ASP A 47 7.43 -45.26 -26.24
C ASP A 47 8.31 -44.15 -26.81
N GLU A 48 9.62 -44.41 -26.83
CA GLU A 48 10.52 -43.80 -27.80
C GLU A 48 10.24 -44.44 -29.17
N THR A 49 10.02 -43.64 -30.21
CA THR A 49 10.95 -43.52 -31.36
C THR A 49 10.32 -42.79 -32.55
N ALA A 50 11.20 -42.04 -33.23
CA ALA A 50 11.02 -41.20 -34.40
C ALA A 50 10.22 -41.82 -35.57
N ASN A 51 9.29 -41.05 -36.16
CA ASN A 51 9.45 -40.37 -37.46
C ASN A 51 8.08 -39.92 -38.03
N GLY A 52 8.11 -38.83 -38.80
CA GLY A 52 7.09 -38.59 -39.83
C GLY A 52 6.04 -37.54 -39.47
N ASP A 53 6.48 -36.30 -39.37
CA ASP A 53 6.02 -35.18 -40.20
C ASP A 53 6.20 -33.88 -39.43
N ASN A 54 6.82 -32.91 -40.09
CA ASN A 54 6.95 -31.53 -39.63
C ASN A 54 5.55 -30.88 -39.56
N ALA A 55 4.70 -31.33 -38.63
CA ALA A 55 3.59 -30.55 -38.12
C ALA A 55 4.20 -29.37 -37.35
N GLY A 56 4.61 -28.34 -38.10
CA GLY A 56 5.53 -27.26 -37.71
C GLY A 56 5.60 -26.98 -36.21
N LEU A 57 6.62 -27.55 -35.55
CA LEU A 57 6.92 -27.28 -34.15
C LEU A 57 7.24 -25.79 -34.01
N LYS A 58 6.43 -25.08 -33.20
CA LYS A 58 6.56 -23.64 -32.96
C LYS A 58 7.12 -23.38 -31.57
N PHE A 59 8.28 -22.73 -31.50
CA PHE A 59 8.95 -22.43 -30.23
C PHE A 59 8.59 -21.02 -29.77
N ARG A 60 7.74 -20.92 -28.74
CA ARG A 60 7.31 -19.65 -28.13
C ARG A 60 8.27 -19.20 -27.01
N ASN A 61 8.61 -20.11 -26.09
CA ASN A 61 9.42 -19.82 -24.89
C ASN A 61 10.78 -20.55 -24.86
N TYR A 62 11.18 -21.21 -25.95
CA TYR A 62 12.42 -21.99 -26.03
C TYR A 62 13.21 -21.64 -27.28
N VAL A 63 14.55 -21.74 -27.22
CA VAL A 63 15.45 -21.53 -28.36
C VAL A 63 16.21 -22.83 -28.62
N PRO A 64 15.85 -23.58 -29.67
CA PRO A 64 16.58 -24.78 -30.06
C PRO A 64 18.05 -24.48 -30.42
N GLN A 65 18.96 -25.37 -30.01
CA GLN A 65 20.38 -25.27 -30.37
C GLN A 65 20.66 -25.69 -31.82
N ALA A 66 19.84 -26.58 -32.38
CA ALA A 66 19.93 -27.01 -33.77
C ALA A 66 19.39 -25.93 -34.73
N LYS A 67 20.16 -25.60 -35.77
CA LYS A 67 19.85 -24.49 -36.70
C LYS A 67 18.57 -24.74 -37.51
N GLU A 68 18.32 -25.98 -37.90
CA GLU A 68 17.14 -26.39 -38.68
C GLU A 68 15.82 -26.15 -37.93
N LEU A 69 15.86 -26.17 -36.59
CA LEU A 69 14.70 -26.03 -35.73
C LEU A 69 14.47 -24.58 -35.25
N GLN A 70 15.41 -23.67 -35.53
CA GLN A 70 15.30 -22.24 -35.20
C GLN A 70 14.30 -21.49 -36.09
N GLU A 71 14.05 -21.99 -37.31
CA GLU A 71 13.05 -21.44 -38.24
C GLU A 71 11.61 -21.56 -37.71
N GLY A 72 11.37 -22.49 -36.78
CA GLY A 72 10.10 -22.64 -36.06
C GLY A 72 9.90 -21.65 -34.90
N ARG A 73 10.84 -20.73 -34.64
CA ARG A 73 10.71 -19.76 -33.54
C ARG A 73 9.63 -18.73 -33.86
N LEU A 74 8.61 -18.64 -33.00
CA LEU A 74 7.58 -17.62 -33.12
C LEU A 74 8.12 -16.27 -32.67
N ALA A 75 8.08 -15.27 -33.56
CA ALA A 75 8.41 -13.90 -33.20
C ALA A 75 7.42 -13.40 -32.13
N PRO A 76 7.90 -12.68 -31.09
CA PRO A 76 7.02 -12.08 -30.12
C PRO A 76 6.09 -11.08 -30.82
N PRO A 77 4.81 -11.01 -30.45
CA PRO A 77 3.89 -10.06 -31.05
C PRO A 77 4.40 -8.64 -30.82
N VAL A 78 4.59 -7.89 -31.91
CA VAL A 78 4.98 -6.49 -31.85
C VAL A 78 3.79 -5.72 -31.28
N LEU A 79 3.93 -5.27 -30.04
CA LEU A 79 2.94 -4.40 -29.42
C LEU A 79 2.82 -3.12 -30.27
N PRO A 80 1.59 -2.65 -30.56
CA PRO A 80 1.43 -1.32 -31.13
C PRO A 80 2.08 -0.32 -30.19
N LYS A 81 2.97 0.53 -30.73
CA LYS A 81 3.54 1.64 -29.97
C LYS A 81 2.39 2.56 -29.64
N PHE A 82 1.97 2.54 -28.38
CA PHE A 82 1.00 3.48 -27.86
C PHE A 82 1.64 4.87 -27.96
N GLU A 83 1.21 5.64 -28.95
CA GLU A 83 1.47 7.06 -28.94
C GLU A 83 0.51 7.63 -27.89
N ASP A 84 1.06 7.90 -26.71
CA ASP A 84 0.37 8.68 -25.69
C ASP A 84 -0.14 9.96 -26.39
N PRO A 85 -1.46 10.20 -26.49
CA PRO A 85 -1.92 11.50 -26.90
C PRO A 85 -1.35 12.48 -25.87
N ILE A 86 -0.45 13.34 -26.32
CA ILE A 86 0.01 14.51 -25.57
C ILE A 86 -1.20 15.46 -25.48
N ALA A 87 -2.18 15.06 -24.68
CA ALA A 87 -3.18 15.95 -24.17
C ALA A 87 -2.42 16.91 -23.25
N ALA A 88 -2.42 18.18 -23.62
CA ALA A 88 -1.83 19.27 -22.84
C ALA A 88 -2.14 19.07 -21.36
N ALA A 89 -1.08 18.93 -20.56
CA ALA A 89 -1.18 18.64 -19.14
C ALA A 89 -2.14 19.66 -18.47
N PRO A 90 -3.20 19.21 -17.78
CA PRO A 90 -3.96 20.12 -16.92
C PRO A 90 -3.03 20.70 -15.86
N PRO A 91 -3.23 21.97 -15.44
CA PRO A 91 -2.40 22.60 -14.42
C PRO A 91 -2.38 21.72 -13.18
N SER A 92 -1.19 21.45 -12.66
CA SER A 92 -0.93 20.59 -11.51
C SER A 92 -1.97 20.83 -10.43
N PRO A 93 -2.72 19.81 -9.96
CA PRO A 93 -3.48 19.96 -8.74
C PRO A 93 -2.47 20.32 -7.64
N GLU A 94 -2.76 21.41 -6.92
CA GLU A 94 -2.04 21.76 -5.70
C GLU A 94 -1.99 20.51 -4.83
N LYS A 95 -0.77 20.05 -4.54
CA LYS A 95 -0.52 18.86 -3.74
C LYS A 95 -1.13 19.12 -2.36
N LYS A 96 -2.37 18.67 -2.15
CA LYS A 96 -2.85 18.34 -0.83
C LYS A 96 -2.02 17.14 -0.41
N GLU A 97 -0.90 17.43 0.24
CA GLU A 97 -0.03 16.40 0.79
C GLU A 97 -0.87 15.62 1.79
N ASP A 98 -1.23 14.38 1.43
CA ASP A 98 -1.90 13.49 2.36
C ASP A 98 -0.98 13.32 3.59
N PRO A 99 -1.44 13.67 4.81
CA PRO A 99 -0.63 13.58 6.03
C PRO A 99 -0.10 12.16 6.30
N PHE A 100 -0.68 11.17 5.63
CA PHE A 100 -0.34 9.75 5.73
C PHE A 100 0.82 9.32 4.82
N LEU A 101 1.08 10.00 3.70
CA LEU A 101 2.14 9.62 2.76
C LEU A 101 3.55 9.99 3.28
N ASN A 102 3.64 10.92 4.24
CA ASN A 102 4.89 11.33 4.87
C ASN A 102 5.14 10.66 6.24
N ILE A 103 4.39 9.61 6.58
CA ILE A 103 4.68 8.80 7.77
C ILE A 103 5.80 7.83 7.38
N ALA A 104 7.02 8.35 7.42
CA ALA A 104 8.22 7.53 7.45
C ALA A 104 8.08 6.44 8.54
N PRO A 105 8.71 5.27 8.38
CA PRO A 105 8.80 4.30 9.47
C PRO A 105 9.42 4.99 10.69
N LYS A 106 8.56 5.30 11.67
CA LYS A 106 8.94 6.04 12.88
C LYS A 106 9.95 5.21 13.67
N LYS A 107 10.80 5.91 14.42
CA LYS A 107 11.73 5.27 15.36
C LYS A 107 10.94 4.33 16.28
N PRO A 108 11.43 3.12 16.60
CA PRO A 108 10.71 2.16 17.43
C PRO A 108 10.31 2.73 18.81
N ASN A 109 11.10 3.65 19.35
CA ASN A 109 10.84 4.32 20.63
C ASN A 109 10.03 5.62 20.51
N TRP A 110 9.44 5.94 19.36
CA TRP A 110 8.71 7.21 19.19
C TRP A 110 7.51 7.31 20.12
N ASP A 111 6.81 6.19 20.30
CA ASP A 111 5.60 6.10 21.10
C ASP A 111 5.94 6.23 22.58
N LEU A 112 6.98 5.53 23.01
CA LEU A 112 7.55 5.65 24.36
C LEU A 112 7.94 7.11 24.67
N ARG A 113 8.62 7.79 23.74
CA ARG A 113 8.97 9.21 23.91
C ARG A 113 7.73 10.07 24.06
N ARG A 114 6.73 9.89 23.20
CA ARG A 114 5.47 10.66 23.25
C ARG A 114 4.75 10.44 24.58
N ASP A 115 4.63 9.20 25.03
CA ASP A 115 3.86 8.85 26.22
C ASP A 115 4.58 9.28 27.52
N VAL A 116 5.92 9.26 27.52
CA VAL A 116 6.73 9.76 28.64
C VAL A 116 6.83 11.30 28.63
N GLN A 117 6.77 11.95 27.46
CA GLN A 117 6.92 13.40 27.33
C GLN A 117 5.97 14.18 28.23
N LYS A 118 4.69 13.81 28.29
CA LYS A 118 3.68 14.49 29.12
C LYS A 118 3.98 14.41 30.62
N LYS A 119 4.64 13.34 31.07
CA LYS A 119 5.05 13.18 32.48
C LYS A 119 6.30 14.02 32.77
N LEU A 120 7.27 14.01 31.86
CA LEU A 120 8.47 14.82 31.96
C LEU A 120 8.15 16.31 31.96
N GLU A 121 7.26 16.77 31.08
CA GLU A 121 6.86 18.18 31.00
C GLU A 121 6.23 18.69 32.31
N LYS A 122 5.42 17.86 32.98
CA LYS A 122 4.87 18.19 34.31
C LYS A 122 5.97 18.30 35.37
N LEU A 123 6.97 17.42 35.31
CA LEU A 123 8.09 17.45 36.24
C LEU A 123 8.98 18.65 35.97
N ASP A 124 9.35 18.88 34.72
CA ASP A 124 10.18 19.98 34.26
C ASP A 124 9.59 21.34 34.67
N ARG A 125 8.29 21.53 34.48
CA ARG A 125 7.59 22.75 34.96
C ARG A 125 7.68 22.96 36.47
N ARG A 126 7.69 21.88 37.26
CA ARG A 126 7.90 21.96 38.73
C ARG A 126 9.35 22.24 39.07
N THR A 127 10.29 21.61 38.37
CA THR A 127 11.72 21.82 38.53
C THR A 127 12.11 23.26 38.23
N GLN A 128 11.64 23.82 37.10
CA GLN A 128 11.84 25.22 36.73
C GLN A 128 11.28 26.16 37.81
N LYS A 129 10.08 25.87 38.34
CA LYS A 129 9.49 26.67 39.41
C LYS A 129 10.28 26.59 40.71
N ALA A 130 10.80 25.41 41.07
CA ALA A 130 11.66 25.24 42.25
C ALA A 130 12.99 25.98 42.08
N LEU A 131 13.58 25.91 40.89
CA LEU A 131 14.83 26.58 40.55
C LEU A 131 14.67 28.11 40.62
N TYR A 132 13.54 28.64 40.13
CA TYR A 132 13.21 30.06 40.25
C TYR A 132 13.06 30.51 41.71
N LYS A 133 12.40 29.71 42.55
CA LYS A 133 12.28 30.02 44.00
C LYS A 133 13.63 30.04 44.71
N LEU A 134 14.50 29.08 44.42
CA LEU A 134 15.85 29.04 44.97
C LEU A 134 16.65 30.29 44.57
N MET A 135 16.51 30.72 43.32
CA MET A 135 17.15 31.95 42.83
C MET A 135 16.63 33.19 43.57
N GLU A 136 15.31 33.32 43.77
CA GLU A 136 14.73 34.44 44.54
C GLU A 136 15.20 34.46 46.00
N GLU A 137 15.33 33.29 46.63
CA GLU A 137 15.79 33.17 48.01
C GLU A 137 17.26 33.57 48.14
N GLN A 138 18.12 33.07 47.25
CA GLN A 138 19.53 33.45 47.19
C GLN A 138 19.72 34.95 46.93
N GLU A 139 18.90 35.54 46.06
CA GLU A 139 18.98 36.97 45.78
C GLU A 139 18.55 37.82 46.99
N LYS A 140 17.51 37.40 47.72
CA LYS A 140 17.08 38.05 48.97
C LYS A 140 18.12 37.92 50.07
N GLU A 141 18.73 36.75 50.24
CA GLU A 141 19.81 36.55 51.20
C GLU A 141 21.01 37.44 50.90
N ARG A 142 21.37 37.56 49.61
CA ARG A 142 22.43 38.46 49.16
C ARG A 142 22.12 39.92 49.45
N GLN A 143 20.90 40.38 49.13
CA GLN A 143 20.46 41.74 49.43
C GLN A 143 20.39 42.03 50.93
N ALA A 144 19.95 41.05 51.73
CA ALA A 144 19.91 41.18 53.19
C ALA A 144 21.32 41.23 53.80
N ALA A 145 22.25 40.42 53.28
CA ALA A 145 23.65 40.48 53.69
C ALA A 145 24.28 41.84 53.33
N GLU A 146 24.02 42.35 52.14
CA GLU A 146 24.48 43.68 51.70
C GLU A 146 23.90 44.79 52.59
N MET A 147 22.61 44.73 52.95
CA MET A 147 21.98 45.69 53.88
C MET A 147 22.42 45.57 55.35
N ILE A 148 23.07 44.48 55.75
CA ILE A 148 23.64 44.31 57.10
C ILE A 148 25.09 44.84 57.13
N GLU A 149 25.76 44.90 55.98
CA GLU A 149 27.16 45.34 55.84
C GLU A 149 27.31 46.86 55.72
N ASP A 150 26.24 47.57 55.33
CA ASP A 150 26.12 49.05 55.30
C ASP A 150 25.56 49.66 56.61
#